data_AF-A0A955Q8B7-F1
#
_entry.id   AF-A0A955Q8B7-F1
#
_cell.length_a   1.000
_cell.length_b   1.000
_cell.length_c   1.000
_cell.angle_alpha   90.00
_cell.angle_beta   90.00
_cell.angle_gamma   90.00
#
_symmetry.space_group_name_H-M   'P 1'
#
loop_
_entity.id
_entity.type
_entity.pdbx_description
1 polymer ?
#
loop_
_entity_poly.entity_id
_entity_poly.type
_entity_poly.pdbx_seq_one_letter_code
_entity_poly.pdbx_strand_id
1 'polypeptide(L)'
;MIEKYWTMCLVSMTLLGLVGCNEIPEEHRDFFRLPPGQIEKAIFNYPLSEQIDLMLIGWTKPHPPLNLYFQVAENGESIVPLLIQRLATVEDMEALRVIAICLYLVDFLHFKWTSNQEYVEKLEMTLAEISNSEIREEIRMILKTGKLHPYAVGSKQEKKLE
;
A
#
# COMPACT_ATOMS: atom_id res chain seq x y z
N MET A 1 -15.42 21.60 -49.67
CA MET A 1 -15.11 22.07 -48.29
C MET A 1 -15.39 20.97 -47.25
N ILE A 2 -15.11 19.69 -47.55
CA ILE A 2 -15.49 18.51 -46.73
C ILE A 2 -14.34 17.46 -46.69
N GLU A 3 -13.07 17.89 -46.79
CA GLU A 3 -11.93 16.94 -46.81
C GLU A 3 -10.97 17.08 -45.62
N LYS A 4 -11.17 18.07 -44.73
CA LYS A 4 -10.25 18.33 -43.61
C LYS A 4 -10.61 17.66 -42.29
N TYR A 5 -11.73 16.94 -42.23
CA TYR A 5 -12.25 16.38 -40.97
C TYR A 5 -11.90 14.90 -40.74
N TRP A 6 -11.42 14.19 -41.76
CA TRP A 6 -11.10 12.76 -41.62
C TRP A 6 -9.77 12.48 -40.91
N THR A 7 -8.79 13.37 -41.05
CA THR A 7 -7.47 13.21 -40.42
C THR A 7 -7.45 13.54 -38.94
N MET A 8 -8.44 14.28 -38.42
CA MET A 8 -8.51 14.59 -36.98
C MET A 8 -9.05 13.44 -36.11
N CYS A 9 -9.81 12.49 -36.67
CA CYS A 9 -10.30 11.34 -35.89
C CYS A 9 -9.21 10.28 -35.66
N LEU A 10 -8.28 10.11 -36.60
CA LEU A 10 -7.25 9.06 -36.53
C LEU A 10 -6.10 9.38 -35.57
N VAL A 11 -5.79 10.65 -35.31
CA VAL A 11 -4.74 11.02 -34.36
C VAL A 11 -5.20 10.89 -32.90
N SER A 12 -6.52 10.94 -32.64
CA SER A 12 -7.08 10.85 -31.28
C SER A 12 -7.09 9.42 -30.71
N MET A 13 -7.17 8.38 -31.56
CA MET A 13 -7.18 6.99 -31.08
C MET A 13 -5.81 6.42 -30.68
N THR A 14 -4.70 7.10 -31.04
CA THR A 14 -3.34 6.62 -30.71
C THR A 14 -2.87 7.03 -29.31
N LEU A 15 -3.59 7.91 -28.62
CA LEU A 15 -3.23 8.44 -27.30
C LEU A 15 -3.84 7.68 -26.12
N LEU A 16 -4.61 6.62 -26.36
CA LEU A 16 -5.22 5.78 -25.31
C LEU A 16 -4.30 4.63 -24.82
N GLY A 17 -3.06 4.53 -25.32
CA GLY A 17 -2.19 3.36 -25.10
C GLY A 17 -1.14 3.46 -23.99
N LEU A 18 -1.05 4.53 -23.21
CA LEU A 18 -0.02 4.70 -22.17
C LEU A 18 -0.60 5.04 -20.79
N VAL A 19 -1.73 4.42 -20.43
CA VAL A 19 -2.05 4.27 -19.00
C VAL A 19 -1.15 3.15 -18.51
N GLY A 20 -0.02 3.50 -17.90
CA GLY A 20 0.96 2.54 -17.40
C GLY A 20 0.28 1.44 -16.60
N CYS A 21 0.23 0.23 -17.15
CA CYS A 21 0.01 -0.96 -16.36
C CYS A 21 1.13 -0.96 -15.32
N ASN A 22 0.75 -0.75 -14.07
CA ASN A 22 1.62 -0.87 -12.91
C ASN A 22 1.96 -2.37 -12.79
N GLU A 23 2.91 -2.82 -13.60
CA GLU A 23 3.21 -4.23 -13.76
C GLU A 23 3.86 -4.77 -12.49
N ILE A 24 3.47 -5.98 -12.11
CA ILE A 24 4.07 -6.71 -10.99
C ILE A 24 5.52 -7.02 -11.36
N PRO A 25 6.50 -6.68 -10.49
CA PRO A 25 7.90 -7.00 -10.72
C PRO A 25 8.08 -8.49 -11.05
N GLU A 26 8.97 -8.80 -11.99
CA GLU A 26 9.09 -10.13 -12.58
C GLU A 26 9.36 -11.20 -11.51
N GLU A 27 10.21 -10.86 -10.54
CA GLU A 27 10.58 -11.68 -9.38
C GLU A 27 9.39 -12.08 -8.49
N HIS A 28 8.29 -11.33 -8.52
CA HIS A 28 7.11 -11.59 -7.68
C HIS A 28 5.91 -12.12 -8.47
N ARG A 29 6.00 -12.26 -9.80
CA ARG A 29 4.86 -12.67 -10.64
C ARG A 29 4.30 -14.03 -10.26
N ASP A 30 5.16 -14.98 -9.92
CA ASP A 30 4.71 -16.33 -9.62
C ASP A 30 3.89 -16.40 -8.33
N PHE A 31 4.21 -15.56 -7.34
CA PHE A 31 3.38 -15.40 -6.14
C PHE A 31 1.97 -14.90 -6.49
N PHE A 32 1.87 -13.85 -7.30
CA PHE A 32 0.58 -13.24 -7.66
C PHE A 32 -0.21 -14.03 -8.72
N ARG A 33 0.38 -15.08 -9.31
CA ARG A 33 -0.32 -16.04 -10.18
C ARG A 33 -1.02 -17.15 -9.39
N LEU A 34 -0.75 -17.28 -8.09
CA LEU A 34 -1.42 -18.26 -7.26
C LEU A 34 -2.93 -17.95 -7.15
N PRO A 35 -3.78 -18.99 -6.98
CA PRO A 35 -5.19 -18.78 -6.69
C PRO A 35 -5.39 -17.95 -5.40
N PRO A 36 -6.45 -17.11 -5.29
CA PRO A 36 -6.65 -16.22 -4.14
C PRO A 36 -6.58 -16.89 -2.76
N GLY A 37 -7.11 -18.11 -2.60
CA GLY A 37 -7.04 -18.85 -1.33
C GLY A 37 -5.68 -19.52 -1.04
N GLN A 38 -4.75 -19.51 -1.99
CA GLN A 38 -3.38 -19.99 -1.82
C GLN A 38 -2.41 -18.86 -1.50
N ILE A 39 -2.65 -17.65 -2.01
CA ILE A 39 -1.81 -16.46 -1.77
C ILE A 39 -1.66 -16.20 -0.27
N GLU A 40 -2.76 -16.20 0.47
CA GLU A 40 -2.79 -15.93 1.91
C GLU A 40 -1.94 -16.94 2.72
N LYS A 41 -1.86 -18.19 2.27
CA LYS A 41 -1.01 -19.20 2.92
C LYS A 41 0.42 -19.16 2.43
N ALA A 42 0.62 -18.83 1.16
CA ALA A 42 1.92 -18.84 0.51
C ALA A 42 2.82 -17.73 1.03
N ILE A 43 2.26 -16.60 1.50
CA ILE A 43 3.04 -15.45 1.99
C ILE A 43 3.97 -15.85 3.15
N PHE A 44 3.54 -16.77 4.01
CA PHE A 44 4.34 -17.22 5.16
C PHE A 44 5.59 -18.03 4.78
N ASN A 45 5.72 -18.47 3.52
CA ASN A 45 6.92 -19.15 3.03
C ASN A 45 8.05 -18.18 2.68
N TYR A 46 7.78 -16.87 2.68
CA TYR A 46 8.76 -15.84 2.34
C TYR A 46 9.40 -15.25 3.61
N PRO A 47 10.64 -14.75 3.53
CA PRO A 47 11.24 -13.98 4.61
C PRO A 47 10.39 -12.76 4.99
N LEU A 48 10.38 -12.36 6.27
CA LEU A 48 9.53 -11.28 6.79
C LEU A 48 9.65 -9.96 5.99
N SER A 49 10.85 -9.58 5.58
CA SER A 49 11.05 -8.38 4.75
C SER A 49 10.36 -8.49 3.39
N GLU A 50 10.41 -9.67 2.77
CA GLU A 50 9.78 -9.92 1.48
C GLU A 50 8.26 -10.04 1.62
N GLN A 51 7.75 -10.53 2.76
CA GLN A 51 6.31 -10.48 3.04
C GLN A 51 5.76 -9.04 3.04
N ILE A 52 6.53 -8.09 3.58
CA ILE A 52 6.17 -6.66 3.53
C ILE A 52 6.14 -6.18 2.07
N ASP A 53 7.11 -6.57 1.26
CA ASP A 53 7.17 -6.17 -0.15
C ASP A 53 5.99 -6.74 -0.95
N LEU A 54 5.68 -8.02 -0.77
CA LEU A 54 4.52 -8.67 -1.37
C LEU A 54 3.20 -8.02 -0.92
N MET A 55 3.09 -7.63 0.36
CA MET A 55 1.93 -6.89 0.85
C MET A 55 1.77 -5.53 0.16
N LEU A 56 2.86 -4.77 0.02
CA LEU A 56 2.84 -3.47 -0.63
C LEU A 56 2.53 -3.57 -2.13
N ILE A 57 3.14 -4.53 -2.82
CA ILE A 57 2.84 -4.82 -4.23
C ILE A 57 1.39 -5.25 -4.38
N GLY A 58 0.92 -6.16 -3.52
CA GLY A 58 -0.44 -6.69 -3.52
C GLY A 58 -1.52 -5.62 -3.34
N TRP A 59 -1.20 -4.54 -2.62
CA TRP A 59 -2.09 -3.39 -2.49
C TRP A 59 -2.04 -2.42 -3.68
N THR A 60 -0.84 -2.16 -4.21
CA THR A 60 -0.61 -1.04 -5.15
C THR A 60 -0.65 -1.43 -6.63
N LYS A 61 -0.46 -2.70 -6.98
CA LYS A 61 -0.33 -3.16 -8.39
C LYS A 61 -1.53 -3.96 -8.90
N PRO A 62 -1.97 -5.06 -8.25
CA PRO A 62 -3.13 -5.83 -8.72
C PRO A 62 -4.45 -5.04 -8.66
N HIS A 63 -5.36 -5.36 -9.56
CA HIS A 63 -6.75 -4.89 -9.50
C HIS A 63 -7.70 -6.10 -9.56
N PRO A 64 -8.50 -6.37 -8.51
CA PRO A 64 -8.60 -5.62 -7.26
C PRO A 64 -7.35 -5.77 -6.35
N PRO A 65 -7.12 -4.82 -5.41
CA PRO A 65 -6.07 -4.95 -4.40
C PRO A 65 -6.22 -6.22 -3.55
N LEU A 66 -5.09 -6.80 -3.15
CA LEU A 66 -5.02 -7.93 -2.24
C LEU A 66 -4.68 -7.46 -0.82
N ASN A 67 -5.52 -7.83 0.15
CA ASN A 67 -5.42 -7.37 1.54
C ASN A 67 -4.48 -8.26 2.37
N LEU A 68 -3.20 -8.32 1.98
CA LEU A 68 -2.22 -9.20 2.63
C LEU A 68 -1.71 -8.70 3.98
N TYR A 69 -2.06 -7.47 4.37
CA TYR A 69 -1.65 -6.88 5.65
C TYR A 69 -2.21 -7.63 6.87
N PHE A 70 -3.30 -8.39 6.72
CA PHE A 70 -3.80 -9.27 7.78
C PHE A 70 -2.81 -10.41 8.03
N GLN A 71 -2.40 -11.12 6.97
CA GLN A 71 -1.46 -12.24 7.08
C GLN A 71 -0.09 -11.77 7.55
N VAL A 72 0.40 -10.63 7.05
CA VAL A 72 1.67 -10.06 7.52
C VAL A 72 1.62 -9.71 9.01
N ALA A 73 0.49 -9.21 9.50
CA ALA A 73 0.32 -8.87 10.92
C ALA A 73 0.36 -10.09 11.86
N GLU A 74 0.04 -11.30 11.36
CA GLU A 74 0.08 -12.54 12.16
C GLU A 74 1.50 -12.87 12.67
N ASN A 75 2.54 -12.31 12.06
CA ASN A 75 3.93 -12.44 12.55
C ASN A 75 4.18 -11.74 13.90
N GLY A 76 3.23 -10.93 14.39
CA GLY A 76 3.24 -10.38 15.75
C GLY A 76 4.45 -9.47 16.02
N GLU A 77 5.13 -9.69 17.15
CA GLU A 77 6.28 -8.87 17.55
C GLU A 77 7.39 -8.81 16.49
N SER A 78 7.65 -9.93 15.80
CA SER A 78 8.80 -10.08 14.91
C SER A 78 8.76 -9.15 13.68
N ILE A 79 7.57 -8.71 13.25
CA ILE A 79 7.41 -7.86 12.06
C ILE A 79 7.44 -6.36 12.39
N VAL A 80 7.18 -5.97 13.64
CA VAL A 80 7.13 -4.58 14.11
C VAL A 80 8.39 -3.79 13.74
N PRO A 81 9.62 -4.22 14.08
CA PRO A 81 10.81 -3.43 13.80
C PRO A 81 11.05 -3.22 12.29
N LEU A 82 10.61 -4.16 11.45
CA LEU A 82 10.72 -4.09 10.00
C LEU A 82 9.67 -3.14 9.39
N LEU A 83 8.43 -3.17 9.88
CA LEU A 83 7.38 -2.23 9.47
C LEU A 83 7.74 -0.78 9.83
N ILE A 84 8.23 -0.56 11.06
CA ILE A 84 8.72 0.77 11.48
C ILE A 84 9.84 1.22 10.55
N GLN A 85 10.83 0.37 10.28
CA GLN A 85 11.91 0.71 9.36
C GLN A 85 11.38 1.04 7.94
N ARG A 86 10.37 0.30 7.45
CA ARG A 86 9.82 0.51 6.11
C ARG A 86 9.16 1.88 5.96
N LEU A 87 8.53 2.42 7.01
CA LEU A 87 7.94 3.77 7.01
C LEU A 87 8.94 4.87 6.64
N ALA A 88 10.22 4.73 7.00
CA ALA A 88 11.27 5.70 6.67
C ALA A 88 11.64 5.71 5.18
N THR A 89 11.38 4.60 4.48
CA THR A 89 11.93 4.34 3.13
C THR A 89 10.91 4.46 2.00
N VAL A 90 9.62 4.46 2.35
CA VAL A 90 8.53 4.43 1.37
C VAL A 90 8.04 5.84 1.11
N GLU A 91 8.04 6.24 -0.16
CA GLU A 91 7.57 7.57 -0.59
C GLU A 91 6.09 7.56 -1.00
N ASP A 92 5.56 6.40 -1.39
CA ASP A 92 4.19 6.26 -1.86
C ASP A 92 3.19 6.32 -0.69
N MET A 93 2.21 7.22 -0.81
CA MET A 93 1.24 7.49 0.26
C MET A 93 0.34 6.28 0.55
N GLU A 94 -0.07 5.53 -0.47
CA GLU A 94 -0.89 4.33 -0.29
C GLU A 94 -0.10 3.23 0.43
N ALA A 95 1.16 3.04 0.05
CA ALA A 95 2.04 2.10 0.72
C ALA A 95 2.29 2.48 2.19
N LEU A 96 2.49 3.76 2.51
CA LEU A 96 2.60 4.24 3.91
C LEU A 96 1.34 3.92 4.72
N ARG A 97 0.14 4.14 4.13
CA ARG A 97 -1.15 3.82 4.76
C ARG A 97 -1.26 2.33 5.07
N VAL A 98 -0.86 1.46 4.14
CA VAL A 98 -0.88 0.00 4.34
C VAL A 98 0.05 -0.44 5.46
N ILE A 99 1.26 0.13 5.54
CA ILE A 99 2.20 -0.16 6.62
C ILE A 99 1.60 0.26 7.96
N ALA A 100 1.00 1.46 8.04
CA ALA A 100 0.34 1.94 9.25
C ALA A 100 -0.84 1.06 9.67
N ILE A 101 -1.66 0.58 8.72
CA ILE A 101 -2.72 -0.39 8.99
C ILE A 101 -2.15 -1.69 9.53
N CYS A 102 -1.08 -2.22 8.92
CA CYS A 102 -0.46 -3.45 9.36
C CYS A 102 0.07 -3.31 10.80
N LEU A 103 0.77 -2.22 11.12
CA LEU A 103 1.22 -1.93 12.49
C LEU A 103 0.06 -1.83 13.49
N TYR A 104 -1.06 -1.19 13.11
CA TYR A 104 -2.26 -1.14 13.93
C TYR A 104 -2.82 -2.55 14.19
N LEU A 105 -2.91 -3.40 13.16
CA LEU A 105 -3.43 -4.76 13.29
C LEU A 105 -2.51 -5.64 14.14
N VAL A 106 -1.19 -5.47 14.03
CA VAL A 106 -0.25 -6.13 14.94
C VAL A 106 -0.56 -5.73 16.38
N ASP A 107 -0.67 -4.43 16.69
CA ASP A 107 -0.97 -3.95 18.05
C ASP A 107 -2.29 -4.49 18.60
N PHE A 108 -3.32 -4.49 17.74
CA PHE A 108 -4.69 -4.80 18.13
C PHE A 108 -4.95 -6.29 18.26
N LEU A 109 -4.39 -7.12 17.38
CA LEU A 109 -4.74 -8.55 17.27
C LEU A 109 -3.65 -9.51 17.75
N HIS A 110 -2.37 -9.16 17.62
CA HIS A 110 -1.28 -10.13 17.71
C HIS A 110 -0.24 -9.81 18.79
N PHE A 111 0.18 -8.56 18.91
CA PHE A 111 1.20 -8.14 19.87
C PHE A 111 1.13 -6.64 20.14
N LYS A 112 0.86 -6.25 21.40
CA LYS A 112 0.67 -4.86 21.84
C LYS A 112 1.99 -4.08 21.93
N TRP A 113 2.63 -3.83 20.79
CA TRP A 113 3.91 -3.14 20.69
C TRP A 113 3.88 -1.71 21.23
N THR A 114 2.70 -1.07 21.28
CA THR A 114 2.52 0.26 21.90
C THR A 114 2.82 0.29 23.40
N SER A 115 2.93 -0.87 24.05
CA SER A 115 3.33 -0.97 25.46
C SER A 115 4.83 -1.12 25.64
N ASN A 116 5.58 -1.31 24.55
CA ASN A 116 7.03 -1.37 24.55
C ASN A 116 7.59 0.01 24.14
N GLN A 117 8.22 0.68 25.12
CA GLN A 117 8.76 2.02 24.96
C GLN A 117 9.80 2.11 23.82
N GLU A 118 10.59 1.06 23.59
CA GLU A 118 11.60 1.04 22.52
C GLU A 118 10.96 1.14 21.13
N TYR A 119 9.87 0.41 20.88
CA TYR A 119 9.16 0.48 19.61
C TYR A 119 8.46 1.82 19.42
N VAL A 120 7.89 2.39 20.49
CA VAL A 120 7.26 3.71 20.46
C VAL A 120 8.28 4.80 20.13
N GLU A 121 9.44 4.80 20.78
CA GLU A 121 10.51 5.77 20.52
C GLU A 121 11.04 5.63 19.09
N LYS A 122 11.30 4.39 18.65
CA LYS A 122 11.76 4.13 17.27
C LYS A 122 10.75 4.60 16.22
N LEU A 123 9.45 4.40 16.47
CA LEU A 123 8.40 4.90 15.60
C LEU A 123 8.40 6.43 15.56
N GLU A 124 8.43 7.12 16.70
CA GLU A 124 8.40 8.58 16.71
C GLU A 124 9.64 9.19 16.04
N MET A 125 10.81 8.58 16.22
CA MET A 125 12.02 8.96 15.48
C MET A 125 11.81 8.78 13.97
N THR A 126 11.28 7.63 13.55
CA THR A 126 11.02 7.36 12.13
C THR A 126 9.99 8.34 11.55
N LEU A 127 8.92 8.62 12.28
CA LEU A 127 7.93 9.60 11.84
C LEU A 127 8.55 10.98 11.72
N ALA A 128 9.46 11.39 12.61
CA ALA A 128 10.11 12.70 12.53
C ALA A 128 10.92 12.89 11.22
N GLU A 129 11.43 11.81 10.62
CA GLU A 129 12.16 11.83 9.34
C GLU A 129 11.24 12.08 8.14
N ILE A 130 9.95 11.77 8.24
CA ILE A 130 8.97 12.05 7.20
C ILE A 130 8.76 13.55 7.13
N SER A 131 9.25 14.19 6.06
CA SER A 131 9.24 15.66 5.94
C SER A 131 7.82 16.27 5.95
N ASN A 132 6.84 15.57 5.36
CA ASN A 132 5.48 16.05 5.25
C ASN A 132 4.69 15.83 6.57
N SER A 133 4.31 16.94 7.22
CA SER A 133 3.56 16.91 8.49
C SER A 133 2.16 16.32 8.37
N GLU A 134 1.47 16.49 7.24
CA GLU A 134 0.14 15.94 7.02
C GLU A 134 0.19 14.42 6.94
N ILE A 135 1.19 13.88 6.25
CA ILE A 135 1.42 12.43 6.16
C ILE A 135 1.71 11.85 7.55
N ARG A 136 2.56 12.51 8.35
CA ARG A 136 2.83 12.08 9.73
C ARG A 136 1.56 11.99 10.56
N GLU A 137 0.72 13.01 10.49
CA GLU A 137 -0.50 13.07 11.28
C GLU A 137 -1.53 12.03 10.80
N GLU A 138 -1.61 11.80 9.50
CA GLU A 138 -2.43 10.73 8.94
C GLU A 138 -1.98 9.36 9.44
N ILE A 139 -0.67 9.06 9.41
CA ILE A 139 -0.13 7.81 9.95
C ILE A 139 -0.46 7.66 11.43
N ARG A 140 -0.26 8.69 12.25
CA ARG A 140 -0.62 8.65 13.69
C ARG A 140 -2.11 8.38 13.89
N MET A 141 -2.96 8.97 13.07
CA MET A 141 -4.40 8.79 13.16
C MET A 141 -4.82 7.36 12.77
N ILE A 142 -4.20 6.77 11.74
CA ILE A 142 -4.38 5.36 11.40
C ILE A 142 -3.95 4.47 12.57
N LEU A 143 -2.75 4.70 13.13
CA LEU A 143 -2.24 3.91 14.26
C LEU A 143 -3.12 4.01 15.50
N LYS A 144 -3.82 5.13 15.72
CA LYS A 144 -4.72 5.32 16.84
C LYS A 144 -6.11 4.72 16.64
N THR A 145 -6.63 4.74 15.40
CA THR A 145 -8.05 4.46 15.13
C THR A 145 -8.29 3.21 14.29
N GLY A 146 -7.26 2.70 13.63
CA GLY A 146 -7.37 1.66 12.60
C GLY A 146 -8.15 2.08 11.36
N LYS A 147 -8.50 3.37 11.23
CA LYS A 147 -9.28 3.88 10.11
C LYS A 147 -8.39 4.61 9.13
N LEU A 148 -8.57 4.29 7.85
CA LEU A 148 -8.13 5.16 6.77
C LEU A 148 -8.95 6.45 6.81
N HIS A 149 -8.31 7.60 6.62
CA HIS A 149 -9.03 8.85 6.47
C HIS A 149 -10.02 8.71 5.29
N PRO A 150 -11.28 9.15 5.39
CA PRO A 150 -12.28 8.98 4.33
C PRO A 150 -11.92 9.68 3.01
N TYR A 151 -10.88 10.52 2.98
CA TYR A 151 -10.35 11.11 1.75
C TYR A 151 -9.32 10.22 1.02
N ALA A 152 -8.94 9.08 1.59
CA ALA A 152 -8.00 8.12 0.98
C ALA A 152 -8.67 7.22 -0.08
N VAL A 153 -10.00 7.10 -0.05
CA VAL A 153 -10.76 6.23 -0.96
C VAL A 153 -11.75 7.08 -1.76
N GLY A 154 -11.27 7.90 -2.72
CA GLY A 154 -12.22 8.49 -3.68
C GLY A 154 -11.95 9.83 -4.37
N SER A 155 -10.75 10.41 -4.38
CA SER A 155 -10.55 11.67 -5.16
C SER A 155 -10.50 11.49 -6.70
N LYS A 156 -10.84 10.30 -7.23
CA LYS A 156 -11.06 10.06 -8.67
C LYS A 156 -12.53 9.96 -9.10
N GLN A 157 -13.50 10.32 -8.25
CA GLN A 157 -14.92 10.38 -8.65
C GLN A 157 -15.56 11.77 -8.68
N GLU A 158 -14.78 12.85 -8.71
CA GLU A 158 -15.31 14.16 -9.11
C GLU A 158 -14.92 14.48 -10.55
N LYS A 159 -15.74 14.02 -11.51
CA LYS A 159 -16.25 14.89 -12.60
C LYS A 159 -17.25 14.18 -13.52
N LYS A 160 -18.39 14.87 -13.65
CA LYS A 160 -19.43 14.80 -14.69
C LYS A 160 -20.46 13.69 -14.61
N LEU A 161 -21.53 13.99 -13.88
CA LEU A 161 -22.88 13.88 -14.46
C LEU A 161 -23.46 15.30 -14.52
N GLU A 162 -23.26 15.95 -15.67
CA GLU A 162 -24.21 16.89 -16.25
C GLU A 162 -25.06 16.10 -17.25
#